data_AF-A0AAD6FD10-F1
#
_entry.id   AF-A0AAD6FD10-F1
#
_cell.length_a   1.000
_cell.length_b   1.000
_cell.length_c   1.000
_cell.angle_alpha   90.00
_cell.angle_beta   90.00
_cell.angle_gamma   90.00
#
_symmetry.space_group_name_H-M   'P 1'
#
loop_
_entity.id
_entity.type
_entity.pdbx_description
1 polymer ?
#
loop_
_entity_poly.entity_id
_entity_poly.type
_entity_poly.pdbx_seq_one_letter_code
_entity_poly.pdbx_strand_id
1 'polypeptide(L)'
;MLQLSPTELQNACQDFRQEELTQPQVQAVEEETRNQSLSPIWFSQRAGRITASRLKQVLQTSLAQPSKSLIKSICYPEAHKFSTDATRYGCKYEATARKQYEGVQSLHHQGFSCKDSGLWLNPQWPYMGASPDGCVTCTCHGTGICEIK
;
A
#
# COMPACT_ATOMS: atom_id res chain seq x y z
N MET A 1 8.61 -23.01 -14.83
CA MET A 1 9.07 -22.65 -13.48
C MET A 1 10.58 -22.78 -13.47
N LEU A 2 11.32 -21.72 -13.12
CA LEU A 2 12.77 -21.80 -12.96
C LEU A 2 13.08 -22.78 -11.81
N GLN A 3 13.71 -23.92 -12.11
CA GLN A 3 14.17 -24.89 -11.11
C GLN A 3 15.58 -24.51 -10.69
N LEU A 4 15.71 -23.52 -9.82
CA LEU A 4 16.99 -23.17 -9.20
C LEU A 4 17.20 -24.04 -7.96
N SER A 5 18.42 -24.54 -7.77
CA SER A 5 18.84 -25.13 -6.49
C SER A 5 18.85 -24.05 -5.39
N PRO A 6 18.82 -24.44 -4.10
CA PRO A 6 18.87 -23.48 -3.00
C PRO A 6 20.07 -22.53 -3.06
N THR A 7 21.23 -23.03 -3.48
CA THR A 7 22.46 -22.24 -3.61
C THR A 7 22.36 -21.23 -4.75
N GLU A 8 21.85 -21.63 -5.91
CA GLU A 8 21.63 -20.73 -7.05
C GLU A 8 20.62 -19.64 -6.73
N LEU A 9 19.54 -19.99 -6.00
CA LEU A 9 18.56 -19.02 -5.53
C LEU A 9 19.18 -18.02 -4.56
N GLN A 10 20.00 -18.49 -3.61
CA GLN A 10 20.66 -17.63 -2.65
C GLN A 10 21.60 -16.62 -3.33
N ASN A 11 22.38 -17.07 -4.31
CA ASN A 11 23.25 -16.19 -5.10
C ASN A 11 22.43 -15.16 -5.90
N ALA A 12 21.37 -15.61 -6.58
CA ALA A 12 20.48 -14.71 -7.32
C ALA A 12 19.82 -13.65 -6.41
N CYS A 13 19.47 -14.01 -5.18
CA CYS A 13 18.94 -13.05 -4.20
C CYS A 13 19.98 -12.04 -3.72
N GLN A 14 21.26 -12.42 -3.61
CA GLN A 14 22.33 -11.49 -3.22
C GLN A 14 22.61 -10.45 -4.30
N ASP A 15 22.53 -10.86 -5.57
CA ASP A 15 22.74 -9.98 -6.72
C ASP A 15 21.49 -9.18 -7.12
N PHE A 16 20.34 -9.53 -6.55
CA PHE A 16 19.07 -8.89 -6.88
C PHE A 16 19.09 -7.41 -6.48
N ARG A 17 18.90 -6.56 -7.48
CA ARG A 17 18.79 -5.11 -7.34
C ARG A 17 17.46 -4.71 -7.95
N GLN A 18 16.61 -4.05 -7.17
CA GLN A 18 15.46 -3.38 -7.75
C GLN A 18 15.90 -2.05 -8.35
N GLU A 19 15.52 -1.81 -9.59
CA GLU A 19 15.67 -0.51 -10.23
C GLU A 19 14.75 0.51 -9.56
N GLU A 20 15.25 1.73 -9.40
CA GLU A 20 14.43 2.85 -8.92
C GLU A 20 13.26 3.11 -9.87
N LEU A 21 12.13 3.54 -9.31
CA LEU A 21 10.97 3.91 -10.08
C LEU A 21 11.01 5.40 -10.43
N THR A 22 10.58 5.72 -11.64
CA THR A 22 10.34 7.09 -12.05
C THR A 22 9.01 7.60 -11.45
N GLN A 23 8.90 8.91 -11.23
CA GLN A 23 7.66 9.52 -10.74
C GLN A 23 6.42 9.18 -11.60
N PRO A 24 6.49 9.17 -12.95
CA PRO A 24 5.36 8.76 -13.78
C PRO A 24 4.94 7.30 -13.56
N GLN A 25 5.89 6.38 -13.31
CA GLN A 25 5.55 5.00 -12.99
C GLN A 25 4.82 4.89 -11.64
N VAL A 26 5.29 5.63 -10.63
CA VAL A 26 4.64 5.68 -9.32
C VAL A 26 3.22 6.24 -9.43
N GLN A 27 3.04 7.33 -10.19
CA GLN A 27 1.73 7.93 -10.44
C GLN A 27 0.78 6.98 -11.18
N ALA A 28 1.26 6.30 -12.22
CA ALA A 28 0.45 5.33 -12.96
C ALA A 28 -0.03 4.17 -12.05
N VAL A 29 0.85 3.66 -11.18
CA VAL A 29 0.46 2.61 -10.22
C VAL A 29 -0.59 3.14 -9.24
N GLU A 30 -0.45 4.35 -8.74
CA GLU A 30 -1.43 4.96 -7.84
C GLU A 30 -2.80 5.08 -8.51
N GLU A 31 -2.83 5.66 -9.72
CA GLU A 31 -4.05 5.91 -10.49
C GLU A 31 -4.83 4.64 -10.80
N GLU A 32 -4.15 3.62 -11.33
CA GLU A 32 -4.74 2.32 -11.69
C GLU A 32 -5.21 1.51 -10.47
N THR A 33 -4.82 1.92 -9.27
CA THR A 33 -5.09 1.17 -8.05
C THR A 33 -5.90 1.92 -7.00
N ARG A 34 -6.51 3.07 -7.34
CA ARG A 34 -7.40 3.84 -6.44
C ARG A 34 -8.61 3.06 -5.91
N ASN A 35 -9.04 2.02 -6.64
CA ASN A 35 -10.10 1.11 -6.17
C ASN A 35 -9.63 0.09 -5.13
N GLN A 36 -8.35 0.14 -4.73
CA GLN A 36 -7.72 -0.65 -3.67
C GLN A 36 -8.13 -2.14 -3.68
N SER A 37 -8.80 -2.63 -2.63
CA SER A 37 -9.17 -4.04 -2.47
C SER A 37 -10.15 -4.56 -3.52
N LEU A 38 -10.77 -3.68 -4.31
CA LEU A 38 -11.62 -4.04 -5.45
C LEU A 38 -10.80 -4.22 -6.75
N SER A 39 -9.53 -3.81 -6.77
CA SER A 39 -8.64 -3.92 -7.93
C SER A 39 -7.70 -5.13 -7.81
N PRO A 40 -7.78 -6.12 -8.73
CA PRO A 40 -6.79 -7.20 -8.81
C PRO A 40 -5.37 -6.66 -9.03
N ILE A 41 -5.24 -5.56 -9.78
CA ILE A 41 -3.95 -4.89 -10.05
C ILE A 41 -3.33 -4.41 -8.74
N TRP A 42 -4.13 -3.88 -7.80
CA TRP A 42 -3.64 -3.44 -6.49
C TRP A 42 -3.00 -4.61 -5.71
N PHE A 43 -3.59 -5.81 -5.74
CA PHE A 43 -2.97 -6.99 -5.12
C PHE A 43 -1.67 -7.40 -5.81
N SER A 44 -1.65 -7.40 -7.15
CA SER A 44 -0.46 -7.71 -7.94
C SER A 44 0.69 -6.75 -7.63
N GLN A 45 0.42 -5.44 -7.62
CA GLN A 45 1.41 -4.40 -7.34
C GLN A 45 1.94 -4.44 -5.90
N ARG A 46 1.15 -4.96 -4.94
CA ARG A 46 1.57 -5.17 -3.54
C ARG A 46 2.38 -6.44 -3.33
N ALA A 47 2.28 -7.41 -4.22
CA ALA A 47 2.95 -8.70 -4.05
C ALA A 47 4.47 -8.49 -3.97
N GLY A 48 5.08 -9.03 -2.92
CA GLY A 48 6.52 -8.90 -2.66
C GLY A 48 6.95 -7.54 -2.10
N ARG A 49 6.02 -6.60 -1.83
CA ARG A 49 6.33 -5.29 -1.25
C ARG A 49 5.92 -5.21 0.22
N ILE A 50 6.79 -4.60 1.03
CA ILE A 50 6.54 -4.24 2.42
C ILE A 50 5.63 -3.01 2.42
N THR A 51 4.37 -3.22 2.78
CA THR A 51 3.39 -2.12 2.87
C THR A 51 3.29 -1.56 4.29
N ALA A 52 2.82 -0.31 4.44
CA ALA A 52 2.67 0.33 5.75
C ALA A 52 1.94 -0.55 6.78
N SER A 53 0.86 -1.23 6.39
CA SER A 53 0.08 -2.12 7.26
C SER A 53 0.82 -3.40 7.68
N ARG A 54 1.94 -3.74 7.04
CA ARG A 54 2.80 -4.89 7.36
C ARG A 54 4.14 -4.49 7.98
N LEU A 55 4.54 -3.23 7.89
CA LEU A 55 5.86 -2.76 8.32
C LEU A 55 6.17 -3.13 9.77
N LYS A 56 5.23 -2.92 10.70
CA LYS A 56 5.41 -3.30 12.11
C LYS A 56 5.73 -4.80 12.28
N GLN A 57 5.02 -5.67 11.56
CA GLN A 57 5.24 -7.12 11.64
C GLN A 57 6.61 -7.51 11.06
N VAL A 58 7.04 -6.85 9.98
CA VAL A 58 8.36 -7.04 9.37
C VAL A 58 9.48 -6.59 10.31
N LEU A 59 9.32 -5.48 11.02
CA LEU A 59 10.32 -5.00 11.97
C LEU A 59 10.42 -5.86 13.23
N GLN A 60 9.38 -6.63 13.55
CA GLN A 60 9.32 -7.46 14.76
C GLN A 60 9.67 -8.93 14.51
N THR A 61 9.71 -9.39 13.25
CA THR A 61 10.03 -10.79 12.94
C THR A 61 11.54 -11.04 13.07
N SER A 62 11.92 -12.28 13.41
CA SER A 62 13.33 -12.69 13.37
C SER A 62 13.89 -12.63 11.95
N LEU A 63 15.09 -12.08 11.79
CA LEU A 63 15.80 -12.09 10.51
C LEU A 63 16.36 -13.47 10.15
N ALA A 64 16.78 -14.25 11.16
CA ALA A 64 17.30 -15.60 10.95
C ALA A 64 16.18 -16.62 10.70
N GLN A 65 14.99 -16.38 11.28
CA GLN A 65 13.84 -17.25 11.17
C GLN A 65 12.54 -16.44 11.01
N PRO A 66 12.34 -15.80 9.84
CA PRO A 66 11.18 -14.98 9.60
C PRO A 66 9.88 -15.80 9.61
N SER A 67 8.79 -15.19 10.05
CA SER A 67 7.48 -15.82 10.05
C SER A 67 7.06 -16.22 8.63
N LYS A 68 6.89 -17.52 8.39
CA LYS A 68 6.44 -18.04 7.09
C LYS A 68 5.07 -17.49 6.70
N SER A 69 4.17 -17.27 7.66
CA SER A 69 2.85 -16.69 7.38
C SER A 69 2.96 -15.22 6.96
N LEU A 70 3.87 -14.46 7.58
CA LEU A 70 4.15 -13.08 7.19
C LEU A 70 4.70 -13.01 5.77
N ILE A 71 5.73 -13.82 5.45
CA ILE A 71 6.30 -13.90 4.10
C ILE A 71 5.21 -14.22 3.07
N LYS A 72 4.42 -15.26 3.32
CA LYS A 72 3.33 -15.64 2.42
C LYS A 72 2.31 -14.52 2.24
N SER A 73 1.97 -13.80 3.30
CA SER A 73 1.04 -12.66 3.21
C SER A 73 1.57 -11.47 2.42
N ILE A 74 2.91 -11.28 2.38
CA ILE A 74 3.58 -10.25 1.59
C ILE A 74 3.70 -10.69 0.13
N CYS A 75 4.11 -11.94 -0.13
CA CYS A 75 4.33 -12.45 -1.48
C CYS A 75 3.02 -12.80 -2.22
N TYR A 76 1.96 -13.17 -1.49
CA TYR A 76 0.69 -13.61 -2.06
C TYR A 76 -0.50 -12.90 -1.38
N PRO A 77 -0.59 -11.55 -1.46
CA PRO A 77 -1.59 -10.78 -0.73
C PRO A 77 -3.02 -11.12 -1.13
N GLU A 78 -3.25 -11.53 -2.38
CA GLU A 78 -4.57 -11.94 -2.85
C GLU A 78 -5.04 -13.28 -2.23
N ALA A 79 -4.11 -14.22 -2.01
CA ALA A 79 -4.42 -15.50 -1.38
C ALA A 79 -4.56 -15.38 0.15
N HIS A 80 -4.01 -14.32 0.74
CA HIS A 80 -3.98 -14.07 2.18
C HIS A 80 -4.76 -12.80 2.56
N LYS A 81 -5.95 -12.62 1.96
CA LYS A 81 -6.88 -11.54 2.31
C LYS A 81 -7.27 -11.63 3.78
N PHE A 82 -7.21 -10.50 4.47
CA PHE A 82 -7.65 -10.36 5.85
C PHE A 82 -9.08 -9.81 5.86
N SER A 83 -10.00 -10.48 6.53
CA SER A 83 -11.38 -10.02 6.66
C SER A 83 -11.93 -10.39 8.04
N THR A 84 -12.31 -9.36 8.79
CA THR A 84 -13.01 -9.42 10.08
C THR A 84 -14.26 -8.56 10.00
N ASP A 85 -15.16 -8.66 10.98
CA ASP A 85 -16.32 -7.75 11.05
C ASP A 85 -15.89 -6.28 11.12
N ALA A 86 -14.84 -5.99 11.91
CA ALA A 86 -14.29 -4.64 12.02
C ALA A 86 -13.76 -4.13 10.67
N THR A 87 -12.98 -4.92 9.93
CA THR A 87 -12.47 -4.47 8.63
C THR A 87 -13.57 -4.36 7.57
N ARG A 88 -14.58 -5.25 7.59
CA ARG A 88 -15.73 -5.12 6.68
C ARG A 88 -16.54 -3.87 6.97
N TYR A 89 -16.74 -3.55 8.26
CA TYR A 89 -17.37 -2.31 8.67
C TYR A 89 -16.58 -1.11 8.18
N GLY A 90 -15.26 -1.09 8.43
CA GLY A 90 -14.34 -0.05 7.94
C GLY A 90 -14.49 0.18 6.44
N CYS A 91 -14.28 -0.86 5.62
CA CYS A 91 -14.41 -0.76 4.16
C CYS A 91 -15.80 -0.26 3.71
N LYS A 92 -16.87 -0.63 4.43
CA LYS A 92 -18.23 -0.19 4.08
C LYS A 92 -18.46 1.29 4.36
N TYR A 93 -17.90 1.83 5.45
CA TYR A 93 -18.19 3.18 5.91
C TYR A 93 -17.08 4.20 5.63
N GLU A 94 -15.90 3.77 5.17
CA GLU A 94 -14.75 4.64 4.87
C GLU A 94 -15.11 5.78 3.91
N ALA A 95 -15.80 5.49 2.79
CA ALA A 95 -16.24 6.53 1.85
C ALA A 95 -17.21 7.54 2.49
N THR A 96 -18.04 7.09 3.44
CA THR A 96 -18.95 7.98 4.17
C THR A 96 -18.18 8.87 5.14
N ALA A 97 -17.24 8.29 5.89
CA ALA A 97 -16.37 9.02 6.81
C ALA A 97 -15.51 10.06 6.06
N ARG A 98 -14.97 9.70 4.90
CA ARG A 98 -14.20 10.61 4.04
C ARG A 98 -15.03 11.80 3.58
N LYS A 99 -16.26 11.56 3.13
CA LYS A 99 -17.19 12.63 2.72
C LYS A 99 -17.56 13.55 3.87
N GLN A 100 -17.78 13.00 5.07
CA GLN A 100 -18.03 13.81 6.27
C GLN A 100 -16.81 14.66 6.64
N TYR A 101 -15.62 14.07 6.62
CA TYR A 101 -14.37 14.76 6.86
C TYR A 101 -14.16 15.90 5.85
N GLU A 102 -14.37 15.65 4.56
CA GLU A 102 -14.30 16.67 3.51
C GLU A 102 -15.28 17.82 3.76
N GLY A 103 -16.52 17.53 4.15
CA GLY A 103 -17.52 18.55 4.46
C GLY A 103 -17.14 19.45 5.63
N VAL A 104 -16.58 18.87 6.70
CA VAL A 104 -16.11 19.63 7.88
C VAL A 104 -14.89 20.48 7.52
N GLN A 105 -13.90 19.89 6.85
CA GLN A 105 -12.64 20.58 6.54
C GLN A 105 -12.81 21.69 5.51
N SER A 106 -13.79 21.57 4.60
CA SER A 106 -14.13 22.62 3.63
C SER A 106 -14.58 23.94 4.27
N LEU A 107 -14.99 23.93 5.54
CA LEU A 107 -15.33 25.14 6.30
C LEU A 107 -14.09 25.94 6.73
N HIS A 108 -12.94 25.27 6.83
CA HIS A 108 -11.69 25.83 7.35
C HIS A 108 -10.60 25.95 6.29
N HIS A 109 -10.74 25.23 5.18
CA HIS A 109 -9.75 25.13 4.13
C HIS A 109 -10.37 25.46 2.77
N GLN A 110 -9.88 26.52 2.13
CA GLN A 110 -10.33 26.91 0.81
C GLN A 110 -9.96 25.84 -0.24
N GLY A 111 -10.94 25.45 -1.06
CA GLY A 111 -10.77 24.43 -2.10
C GLY A 111 -10.36 23.07 -1.53
N PHE A 112 -10.75 22.75 -0.30
CA PHE A 112 -10.46 21.46 0.30
C PHE A 112 -11.12 20.33 -0.50
N SER A 113 -10.37 19.26 -0.75
CA SER A 113 -10.92 18.00 -1.23
C SER A 113 -10.23 16.83 -0.56
N CYS A 114 -10.95 15.72 -0.39
CA CYS A 114 -10.38 14.46 0.11
C CYS A 114 -10.76 13.33 -0.84
N LYS A 115 -9.83 12.95 -1.72
CA LYS A 115 -10.06 11.95 -2.78
C LYS A 115 -9.60 10.56 -2.35
N ASP A 116 -10.14 9.54 -3.02
CA ASP A 116 -9.61 8.18 -2.95
C ASP A 116 -8.12 8.15 -3.33
N SER A 117 -7.38 7.20 -2.77
CA SER A 117 -5.97 6.97 -3.09
C SER A 117 -5.67 5.50 -3.37
N GLY A 118 -4.76 5.26 -4.31
CA GLY A 118 -4.28 3.92 -4.65
C GLY A 118 -3.03 3.51 -3.89
N LEU A 119 -2.16 2.75 -4.54
CA LEU A 119 -0.87 2.33 -4.01
C LEU A 119 0.22 3.31 -4.43
N TRP A 120 0.80 4.00 -3.45
CA TRP A 120 2.03 4.76 -3.61
C TRP A 120 3.23 3.87 -3.37
N LEU A 121 4.15 3.83 -4.34
CA LEU A 121 5.42 3.14 -4.25
C LEU A 121 6.53 4.14 -3.91
N ASN A 122 7.52 3.71 -3.13
CA ASN A 122 8.69 4.55 -2.91
C ASN A 122 9.61 4.48 -4.15
N PRO A 123 9.95 5.61 -4.79
CA PRO A 123 10.81 5.63 -5.97
C PRO A 123 12.19 5.00 -5.73
N GLN A 124 12.81 5.31 -4.59
CA GLN A 124 14.16 4.89 -4.23
C GLN A 124 14.19 3.46 -3.65
N TRP A 125 13.14 3.08 -2.92
CA TRP A 125 13.00 1.75 -2.33
C TRP A 125 11.71 1.08 -2.83
N PRO A 126 11.66 0.59 -4.08
CA PRO A 126 10.43 0.08 -4.69
C PRO A 126 9.76 -1.01 -3.86
N TYR A 127 10.53 -1.82 -3.12
CA TYR A 127 9.98 -2.82 -2.20
C TYR A 127 9.13 -2.24 -1.07
N MET A 128 9.05 -0.91 -0.90
CA MET A 128 8.16 -0.24 0.05
C MET A 128 6.97 0.43 -0.65
N GLY A 129 5.80 0.40 0.00
CA GLY A 129 4.63 1.15 -0.47
C GLY A 129 3.56 1.40 0.59
N ALA A 130 2.60 2.26 0.28
CA ALA A 130 1.48 2.58 1.16
C ALA A 130 0.22 2.91 0.35
N SER A 131 -0.94 2.66 0.94
CA SER A 131 -2.24 3.09 0.39
C SER A 131 -2.97 3.84 1.49
N PRO A 132 -2.85 5.18 1.54
CA PRO A 132 -3.65 6.00 2.45
C PRO A 132 -5.15 5.86 2.16
N ASP A 133 -5.99 6.10 3.16
CA ASP A 133 -7.46 6.07 3.01
C ASP A 133 -7.98 7.27 2.20
N GLY A 134 -7.16 8.32 2.06
CA GLY A 134 -7.40 9.39 1.10
C GLY A 134 -6.22 10.36 0.93
N CYS A 135 -6.25 11.10 -0.18
CA CYS A 135 -5.35 12.21 -0.45
C CYS A 135 -6.11 13.52 -0.29
N VAL A 136 -5.61 14.43 0.55
CA VAL A 136 -6.23 15.74 0.77
C VAL A 136 -5.49 16.82 -0.01
N THR A 137 -6.23 17.79 -0.53
CA THR A 137 -5.66 18.98 -1.18
C THR A 137 -6.41 20.23 -0.74
N CYS A 138 -5.70 21.33 -0.50
CA CYS A 138 -6.30 22.65 -0.31
C CYS A 138 -5.37 23.76 -0.79
N THR A 139 -5.92 24.93 -1.13
CA THR A 139 -5.10 26.05 -1.63
C THR A 139 -4.21 26.68 -0.56
N CYS A 140 -4.57 26.52 0.72
CA CYS A 140 -3.85 27.12 1.84
C CYS A 140 -2.65 26.29 2.32
N HIS A 141 -2.68 24.95 2.21
CA HIS A 141 -1.63 24.07 2.76
C HIS A 141 -1.07 23.06 1.74
N GLY A 142 -1.60 23.00 0.52
CA GLY A 142 -1.17 22.04 -0.49
C GLY A 142 -1.77 20.65 -0.26
N THR A 143 -0.93 19.62 -0.37
CA THR A 143 -1.36 18.20 -0.37
C THR A 143 -0.98 17.50 0.94
N GLY A 144 -1.84 16.60 1.40
CA GLY A 144 -1.58 15.74 2.55
C GLY A 144 -2.25 14.37 2.40
N ILE A 145 -2.15 13.55 3.45
CA ILE A 145 -2.77 12.22 3.53
C ILE A 145 -3.86 12.20 4.61
N CYS A 146 -4.88 11.36 4.41
CA CYS A 146 -5.94 11.07 5.35
C CYS A 146 -5.91 9.58 5.70
N GLU A 147 -5.93 9.27 6.99
CA GLU A 147 -6.07 7.91 7.53
C GLU A 147 -7.33 7.89 8.41
N ILE A 148 -8.29 7.05 8.07
CA ILE A 148 -9.61 6.91 8.68
C ILE A 148 -9.58 5.69 9.62
N LYS A 149 -10.27 5.79 10.76
CA LYS A 149 -10.32 4.74 11.79
C LYS A 149 -11.75 4.40 12.20
#